data_AF-A0A944U4A5-F1
#
_entry.id   AF-A0A944U4A5-F1
#
_cell.length_a   1.000
_cell.length_b   1.000
_cell.length_c   1.000
_cell.angle_alpha   90.00
_cell.angle_beta   90.00
_cell.angle_gamma   90.00
#
_symmetry.space_group_name_H-M   'P 1'
#
loop_
_entity.id
_entity.type
_entity.pdbx_description
1 polymer ?
#
loop_
_entity_poly.entity_id
_entity_poly.type
_entity_poly.pdbx_seq_one_letter_code
_entity_poly.pdbx_strand_id
1 'polypeptide(L)' 'MLPENLLGARLPNIIYILADDLGFGDLSCYGQKTLRTPRLDGLAGSGMRFTQH' A
#
# COMPACT_ATOMS: atom_id res chain seq x y z
N MET A 1 -2.47 27.06 26.06
CA MET A 1 -3.67 26.30 25.67
C MET A 1 -3.51 25.87 24.22
N LEU A 2 -3.54 24.56 23.94
CA LEU A 2 -3.59 24.04 22.58
C LEU A 2 -5.05 24.09 22.09
N PRO A 3 -5.32 24.41 20.81
CA PRO A 3 -6.69 24.53 20.33
C PRO A 3 -7.42 23.18 20.41
N GLU A 4 -8.64 23.20 20.95
CA GLU A 4 -9.50 22.03 21.22
C GLU A 4 -9.87 21.20 19.99
N ASN A 5 -9.57 21.69 18.77
CA ASN A 5 -10.00 21.07 17.53
C ASN A 5 -9.05 19.97 16.97
N LEU A 6 -8.00 19.61 17.71
CA LEU A 6 -7.10 18.49 17.36
C LEU A 6 -7.59 17.13 17.88
N LEU A 7 -8.63 17.10 18.73
CA LEU A 7 -9.15 15.88 19.36
C LEU A 7 -10.19 15.12 18.51
N GLY A 8 -10.75 15.74 17.47
CA GLY A 8 -11.87 15.20 16.69
C GLY A 8 -11.48 14.37 15.46
N ALA A 9 -10.38 14.71 14.79
CA ALA A 9 -9.88 13.90 13.68
C ALA A 9 -8.95 12.84 14.25
N ARG A 10 -9.47 11.62 14.46
CA ARG A 10 -8.62 10.47 14.76
C ARG A 10 -7.56 10.38 13.67
N LEU A 11 -6.29 10.46 14.08
CA LEU A 11 -5.18 10.30 13.15
C LEU A 11 -5.32 8.93 12.46
N PRO A 12 -4.95 8.83 11.16
CA PRO A 12 -4.99 7.56 10.47
C PRO A 12 -4.01 6.59 11.15
N ASN A 13 -4.40 5.32 11.23
CA ASN A 13 -3.47 4.26 11.57
C ASN A 13 -2.53 4.03 10.39
N ILE A 14 -1.24 3.90 10.65
CA ILE A 14 -0.22 3.63 9.62
C ILE A 14 0.24 2.19 9.78
N ILE A 15 0.14 1.40 8.71
CA ILE A 15 0.67 0.03 8.64
C ILE A 15 1.72 0.01 7.55
N TYR A 16 2.96 -0.32 7.92
CA TYR A 16 4.07 -0.50 6.98
C TYR A 16 4.39 -1.98 6.83
N ILE A 17 4.26 -2.49 5.60
CA ILE A 17 4.57 -3.88 5.27
C ILE A 17 5.84 -3.86 4.43
N LEU A 18 6.90 -4.47 4.96
CA LEU A 18 8.16 -4.68 4.25
C LEU A 18 8.28 -6.15 3.89
N ALA A 19 8.57 -6.43 2.63
CA ALA A 19 8.93 -7.76 2.17
C ALA A 19 10.41 -7.75 1.78
N ASP A 20 11.14 -8.79 2.20
CA ASP A 20 12.51 -9.01 1.78
C ASP A 20 12.54 -9.59 0.35
N ASP A 21 13.52 -9.16 -0.43
CA ASP A 21 13.79 -9.63 -1.81
C ASP A 21 12.57 -9.64 -2.77
N LEU A 22 11.62 -8.71 -2.60
CA LEU A 22 10.46 -8.59 -3.49
C LEU A 22 10.77 -7.65 -4.66
N GLY A 23 10.87 -8.21 -5.87
CA GLY A 23 11.12 -7.48 -7.11
C GLY A 23 9.85 -6.92 -7.77
N PHE A 24 10.04 -5.95 -8.67
CA PHE A 24 8.94 -5.33 -9.42
C PHE A 24 8.14 -6.36 -10.25
N GLY A 25 8.83 -7.36 -10.80
CA GLY A 25 8.23 -8.41 -11.64
C GLY A 25 7.51 -9.53 -10.86
N ASP A 26 7.47 -9.49 -9.53
CA ASP A 26 6.90 -10.58 -8.72
C ASP A 26 5.40 -10.42 -8.47
N LEU A 27 4.89 -9.19 -8.60
CA LEU A 27 3.49 -8.88 -8.32
C LEU A 27 2.64 -8.87 -9.59
N SER A 28 1.46 -9.47 -9.52
CA SER A 28 0.52 -9.51 -10.64
C SER A 28 0.04 -8.11 -11.05
N CYS A 29 -0.05 -7.17 -10.11
CA CYS A 29 -0.36 -5.77 -10.40
C CYS A 29 0.73 -5.02 -11.19
N TYR A 30 1.91 -5.63 -11.38
CA TYR A 30 2.98 -5.14 -12.27
C TYR A 30 3.19 -6.02 -13.52
N GLY A 31 2.29 -6.97 -13.78
CA GLY A 31 2.27 -7.73 -15.04
C GLY A 31 2.77 -9.17 -14.94
N GLN A 32 3.09 -9.67 -13.73
CA GLN A 32 3.30 -11.10 -13.51
C GLN A 32 2.02 -11.90 -13.82
N LYS A 33 2.17 -12.98 -14.59
CA LYS A 33 1.10 -13.87 -15.07
C LYS A 33 1.02 -15.21 -14.33
N THR A 34 2.11 -15.67 -13.71
CA THR A 34 2.17 -17.00 -13.06
C THR A 34 1.70 -16.96 -11.62
N LEU A 35 2.27 -16.06 -10.81
CA LEU A 35 1.90 -15.89 -9.41
C LEU A 35 0.64 -15.03 -9.29
N ARG A 36 -0.25 -15.42 -8.40
CA ARG A 36 -1.46 -14.66 -8.07
C ARG A 36 -1.25 -13.93 -6.76
N THR A 37 -1.39 -12.60 -6.77
CA THR A 37 -1.25 -11.77 -5.56
C THR A 37 -2.53 -10.99 -5.24
N PRO A 38 -3.70 -11.65 -5.08
CA PRO A 38 -5.01 -10.99 -5.10
C PRO A 38 -5.21 -9.94 -3.99
N ARG A 39 -4.55 -10.09 -2.83
CA ARG A 39 -4.58 -9.08 -1.76
C ARG A 39 -3.81 -7.82 -2.15
N LEU A 40 -2.65 -7.98 -2.80
CA LEU A 40 -1.84 -6.86 -3.28
C LEU A 40 -2.46 -6.23 -4.53
N ASP A 41 -3.10 -7.02 -5.40
CA ASP A 41 -3.90 -6.51 -6.52
C ASP A 41 -5.07 -5.66 -6.02
N GLY A 42 -5.76 -6.10 -4.97
CA GLY A 42 -6.82 -5.32 -4.32
C GLY A 42 -6.31 -3.98 -3.78
N LEU A 43 -5.19 -3.99 -3.04
CA LEU A 43 -4.55 -2.76 -2.55
C LEU A 43 -4.13 -1.83 -3.69
N ALA A 44 -3.57 -2.39 -4.77
CA ALA A 44 -3.17 -1.62 -5.96
C ALA A 44 -4.36 -1.04 -6.72
N GLY A 45 -5.49 -1.75 -6.78
CA GLY A 45 -6.71 -1.32 -7.47
C GLY A 45 -7.55 -0.31 -6.69
N SER A 46 -7.54 -0.37 -5.36
CA SER A 46 -8.24 0.59 -4.48
C SER A 46 -7.36 1.74 -4.01
N GLY A 47 -6.08 1.74 -4.39
CA GLY A 47 -5.08 2.68 -3.90
C GLY A 47 -4.24 3.24 -5.03
N MET A 48 -2.94 3.39 -4.77
CA MET A 48 -1.97 3.95 -5.69
C MET A 48 -0.80 2.97 -5.89
N ARG A 49 -0.27 2.92 -7.11
CA ARG A 49 0.95 2.18 -7.45
C ARG A 49 2.06 3.17 -7.81
N PHE A 50 3.28 2.83 -7.44
CA PHE A 50 4.48 3.54 -7.88
C PHE A 50 5.19 2.68 -8.93
N THR A 51 5.36 3.22 -10.14
CA THR A 51 5.85 2.45 -11.30
C THR A 51 7.14 3.00 -11.91
N GLN A 52 7.78 3.96 -11.25
CA GLN A 52 9.03 4.58 -11.68
C GLN A 52 10.10 4.37 -10.61
N HIS A 53 11.34 4.17 -11.04
CA HIS A 53 12.54 3.98 -10.21
C HIS A 53 13.45 5.19 -10.30
#